data_AF-A0A955W6Z5-F1
#
_entry.id   AF-A0A955W6Z5-F1
#
_cell.length_a   1.000
_cell.length_b   1.000
_cell.length_c   1.000
_cell.angle_alpha   90.00
_cell.angle_beta   90.00
_cell.angle_gamma   90.00
#
_symmetry.space_group_name_H-M   'P 1'
#
loop_
_entity.id
_entity.type
_entity.pdbx_description
1 polymer ?
#
loop_
_entity_poly.entity_id
_entity_poly.type
_entity_poly.pdbx_seq_one_letter_code
_entity_poly.pdbx_strand_id
1 'polypeptide(L)'
;ELLVPDFSRSERGLSLRRGADAEDELWAELQLAVAAGSLRFVRGSGPNVCEVGQRIGATALTDRIELDSGPMARFMTERYGQEGASLVPAATEWMALLGDVSVCMVSSHGVHRATMHAKALGSLTALELIARATPAARVCVDEPRVSLRPDGVQELDRSSQCFTTGDGATLVTLAGATLSELPAEVLLCHGEDSQGPAPITLQRGFYELRLASSGGCRGASGLSAGRIAVLDPAQDWAPVGLTRDPDGETGDAVPGWRGVRRDDPATFAFRHHEDDLRFRIAVPEGIASSWNDPRSGRQSVLSDQAPLVGVETGDYGHAGVSAFAVAVTSGGRCPVDEEGQVRSGALIESAAELRVDQKIYAHLVLREAGRSRCVARAALRVWQARVVAHAVGSERWHGRLGILGDPRLGVFFSKPDPWAVGLVVPLVHFDMQFNHGFDLEFSVPFIASIAADGHASRIGPAFMVGLDWGLPSRAQNLFTVGFLVHPNWPHPDDQAYSFFFGLNLGGLYELIGGR
;
A
#
# COMPACT_ATOMS: atom_id res chain seq x y z
N GLU A 1 26.24 21.45 33.68
CA GLU A 1 24.92 21.74 33.09
C GLU A 1 23.97 22.27 34.18
N LEU A 2 23.26 23.37 33.91
CA LEU A 2 22.37 24.01 34.90
C LEU A 2 20.95 23.42 34.91
N LEU A 3 20.42 23.07 33.74
CA LEU A 3 19.10 22.48 33.54
C LEU A 3 19.26 21.19 32.72
N VAL A 4 18.60 20.11 33.14
CA VAL A 4 18.65 18.82 32.46
C VAL A 4 17.22 18.35 32.17
N PRO A 5 16.89 17.89 30.95
CA PRO A 5 15.60 17.27 30.67
C PRO A 5 15.34 16.06 31.56
N ASP A 6 14.12 15.95 32.07
CA ASP A 6 13.62 14.81 32.82
C ASP A 6 12.36 14.25 32.15
N PHE A 7 12.52 13.15 31.43
CA PHE A 7 11.42 12.46 30.75
C PHE A 7 10.61 11.57 31.71
N SER A 8 11.14 11.26 32.88
CA SER A 8 10.55 10.33 33.84
C SER A 8 9.48 10.96 34.75
N ARG A 9 9.25 12.28 34.68
CA ARG A 9 8.43 13.03 35.65
C ARG A 9 7.59 14.16 35.04
N SER A 10 6.79 13.86 34.02
CA SER A 10 5.81 14.79 33.50
C SER A 10 4.44 14.15 33.23
N GLU A 11 3.41 14.99 33.42
CA GLU A 11 2.03 14.71 33.00
C GLU A 11 1.61 15.57 31.80
N ARG A 12 2.23 16.75 31.56
CA ARG A 12 1.73 17.75 30.60
C ARG A 12 2.78 18.42 29.71
N GLY A 13 4.07 18.05 29.76
CA GLY A 13 5.08 18.62 28.85
C GLY A 13 6.54 18.25 29.13
N LEU A 14 7.52 19.06 28.72
CA LEU A 14 8.92 18.74 29.01
C LEU A 14 9.26 19.19 30.43
N SER A 15 9.67 18.25 31.28
CA SER A 15 10.20 18.61 32.60
C SER A 15 11.71 18.88 32.54
N LEU A 16 12.15 19.90 33.26
CA LEU A 16 13.54 20.26 33.48
C LEU A 16 13.84 20.15 34.96
N ARG A 17 14.88 19.38 35.30
CA ARG A 17 15.39 19.25 36.67
C ARG A 17 16.73 19.96 36.82
N ARG A 18 17.12 20.15 38.07
CA ARG A 18 18.44 20.67 38.44
C ARG A 18 19.55 19.79 37.84
N GLY A 19 20.46 20.42 37.11
CA GLY A 19 21.69 19.77 36.64
C GLY A 19 22.75 19.68 37.72
N ALA A 20 23.77 18.85 37.50
CA ALA A 20 24.83 18.60 38.49
C ALA A 20 25.66 19.85 38.84
N ASP A 21 25.71 20.84 37.95
CA ASP A 21 26.50 22.06 38.13
C ASP A 21 25.68 23.23 38.68
N ALA A 22 24.39 23.02 38.98
CA ALA A 22 23.54 24.06 39.56
C ALA A 22 23.55 23.97 41.10
N GLU A 23 24.12 25.00 41.74
CA GLU A 23 24.02 25.19 43.20
C GLU A 23 22.55 25.33 43.64
N ASP A 24 22.24 24.94 44.88
CA ASP A 24 20.87 24.92 45.41
C ASP A 24 20.22 26.32 45.38
N GLU A 25 20.99 27.35 45.69
CA GLU A 25 20.55 28.75 45.67
C GLU A 25 20.22 29.21 44.24
N LEU A 26 21.08 28.90 43.27
CA LEU A 26 20.88 29.22 41.86
C LEU A 26 19.64 28.50 41.28
N TRP A 27 19.41 27.25 41.68
CA TRP A 27 18.22 26.51 41.28
C TRP A 27 16.94 27.15 41.84
N ALA A 28 16.93 27.53 43.12
CA ALA A 28 15.81 28.23 43.73
C ALA A 28 15.53 29.59 43.05
N GLU A 29 16.59 30.34 42.72
CA GLU A 29 16.47 31.60 41.96
C GLU A 29 15.86 31.40 40.58
N LEU A 30 16.26 30.35 39.85
CA LEU A 30 15.67 30.02 38.54
C LEU A 30 14.18 29.69 38.66
N GLN A 31 13.78 28.90 39.66
CA GLN A 31 12.37 28.57 39.92
C GLN A 31 11.57 29.84 40.26
N LEU A 32 12.10 30.71 41.12
CA LEU A 32 11.50 32.00 41.46
C LEU A 32 11.38 32.92 40.24
N ALA A 33 12.40 32.96 39.38
CA ALA A 33 12.39 33.78 38.17
C ALA A 33 11.35 33.31 37.16
N VAL A 34 11.14 31.99 37.02
CA VAL A 34 10.04 31.42 36.22
C VAL A 34 8.69 31.78 36.83
N ALA A 35 8.50 31.56 38.14
CA ALA A 35 7.25 31.86 38.84
C ALA A 35 6.87 33.35 38.76
N ALA A 36 7.86 34.24 38.81
CA ALA A 36 7.69 35.68 38.65
C ALA A 36 7.48 36.14 37.19
N GLY A 37 7.65 35.24 36.20
CA GLY A 37 7.58 35.57 34.77
C GLY A 37 8.78 36.40 34.26
N SER A 38 9.83 36.52 35.07
CA SER A 38 11.08 37.19 34.78
C SER A 38 12.00 36.33 33.92
N LEU A 39 11.89 35.01 33.99
CA LEU A 39 12.56 34.06 33.09
C LEU A 39 11.54 33.47 32.11
N ARG A 40 11.85 33.53 30.82
CA ARG A 40 10.95 33.11 29.73
C ARG A 40 11.66 32.17 28.79
N PHE A 41 10.99 31.10 28.41
CA PHE A 41 11.44 30.21 27.34
C PHE A 41 10.79 30.68 26.04
N VAL A 42 11.60 30.87 25.00
CA VAL A 42 11.16 31.46 23.74
C VAL A 42 11.71 30.66 22.58
N ARG A 43 10.83 30.26 21.64
CA ARG A 43 11.23 29.59 20.40
C ARG A 43 11.71 30.61 19.37
N GLY A 44 12.86 30.34 18.79
CA GLY A 44 13.54 31.14 17.78
C GLY A 44 15.02 31.30 18.12
N SER A 45 15.77 31.82 17.15
CA SER A 45 17.18 32.16 17.27
C SER A 45 17.43 33.58 16.78
N GLY A 46 18.55 34.17 17.20
CA GLY A 46 18.97 35.50 16.78
C GLY A 46 18.81 36.60 17.85
N PRO A 47 19.30 37.81 17.56
CA PRO A 47 19.51 38.85 18.57
C PRO A 47 18.21 39.38 19.18
N ASN A 48 17.11 39.39 18.43
CA ASN A 48 15.83 39.95 18.88
C ASN A 48 14.84 38.88 19.38
N VAL A 49 15.28 37.62 19.53
CA VAL A 49 14.39 36.49 19.87
C VAL A 49 13.56 36.75 21.13
N CYS A 50 14.11 37.45 22.12
CA CYS A 50 13.40 37.75 23.37
C CYS A 50 12.23 38.74 23.22
N GLU A 51 12.16 39.45 22.09
CA GLU A 51 11.11 40.42 21.79
C GLU A 51 10.07 39.86 20.81
N VAL A 52 10.52 39.09 19.80
CA VAL A 52 9.65 38.63 18.70
C VAL A 52 9.38 37.13 18.68
N GLY A 53 10.11 36.35 19.47
CA GLY A 53 10.00 34.89 19.47
C GLY A 53 8.73 34.39 20.16
N GLN A 54 8.33 33.15 19.83
CA GLN A 54 7.13 32.55 20.39
C GLN A 54 7.39 32.10 21.84
N ARG A 55 6.64 32.66 22.79
CA ARG A 55 6.73 32.25 24.20
C ARG A 55 6.25 30.81 24.39
N ILE A 56 7.03 30.03 25.12
CA ILE A 56 6.68 28.72 25.65
C ILE A 56 6.28 28.95 27.11
N GLY A 57 5.08 28.53 27.50
CA GLY A 57 4.68 28.60 28.90
C GLY A 57 5.56 27.66 29.75
N ALA A 58 5.84 28.10 30.97
CA ALA A 58 6.66 27.37 31.91
C ALA A 58 6.10 27.55 33.32
N THR A 59 6.04 26.45 34.06
CA THR A 59 5.53 26.42 35.43
C THR A 59 6.63 25.93 36.35
N ALA A 60 6.96 26.70 37.39
CA ALA A 60 7.87 26.26 38.43
C ALA A 60 7.11 25.38 39.43
N LEU A 61 7.58 24.15 39.61
CA LEU A 61 7.12 23.19 40.61
C LEU A 61 8.21 23.02 41.68
N THR A 62 7.89 22.33 42.77
CA THR A 62 8.79 22.21 43.94
C THR A 62 10.18 21.69 43.58
N ASP A 63 10.27 20.69 42.69
CA ASP A 63 11.53 20.01 42.33
C ASP A 63 11.93 20.18 40.86
N ARG A 64 11.15 20.90 40.05
CA ARG A 64 11.33 20.97 38.59
C ARG A 64 10.69 22.20 37.95
N ILE A 65 11.00 22.44 36.69
CA ILE A 65 10.32 23.41 35.83
C ILE A 65 9.66 22.62 34.69
N GLU A 66 8.36 22.82 34.47
CA GLU A 66 7.62 22.14 33.41
C GLU A 66 7.30 23.12 32.28
N LEU A 67 7.68 22.77 31.05
CA LEU A 67 7.37 23.53 29.84
C LEU A 67 6.08 23.01 29.22
N ASP A 68 5.25 23.90 28.68
CA ASP A 68 4.00 23.53 27.99
C ASP A 68 4.26 22.54 26.84
N SER A 69 3.38 21.55 26.68
CA SER A 69 3.43 20.56 25.56
C SER A 69 2.99 21.12 24.22
N GLY A 70 2.32 22.27 24.16
CA GLY A 70 1.76 22.83 22.91
C GLY A 70 2.77 22.99 21.76
N PRO A 71 4.02 23.45 21.98
CA PRO A 71 5.05 23.47 20.94
C PRO A 71 5.49 22.09 20.45
N MET A 72 5.55 21.10 21.35
CA MET A 72 5.89 19.71 21.01
C MET A 72 4.76 19.06 20.20
N ALA A 73 3.51 19.17 20.67
CA ALA A 73 2.36 18.65 19.94
C ALA A 73 2.28 19.23 18.53
N ARG A 74 2.47 20.55 18.36
CA ARG A 74 2.54 21.17 17.03
C ARG A 74 3.69 20.63 16.17
N PHE A 75 4.90 20.52 16.73
CA PHE A 75 6.05 19.98 16.01
C PHE A 75 5.80 18.53 15.54
N MET A 76 5.21 17.70 16.39
CA MET A 76 4.88 16.32 16.05
C MET A 76 3.72 16.24 15.07
N THR A 77 2.71 17.11 15.17
CA THR A 77 1.61 17.20 14.20
C THR A 77 2.07 17.66 12.82
N GLU A 78 2.94 18.67 12.76
CA GLU A 78 3.55 19.13 11.50
C GLU A 78 4.36 18.01 10.81
N ARG A 79 4.87 17.06 11.60
CA ARG A 79 5.72 15.96 11.11
C ARG A 79 4.92 14.71 10.74
N TYR A 80 4.02 14.27 11.61
CA TYR A 80 3.31 12.99 11.53
C TYR A 80 1.80 13.13 11.28
N GLY A 81 1.32 14.33 10.95
CA GLY A 81 -0.10 14.59 10.79
C GLY A 81 -0.87 14.52 12.12
N GLN A 82 -2.17 14.23 12.06
CA GLN A 82 -3.02 14.19 13.26
C GLN A 82 -2.57 13.15 14.29
N GLU A 83 -2.05 12.00 13.84
CA GLU A 83 -1.50 10.95 14.71
C GLU A 83 -0.33 11.46 15.58
N GLY A 84 0.42 12.44 15.04
CA GLY A 84 1.56 13.06 15.70
C GLY A 84 1.25 13.72 17.04
N ALA A 85 0.02 14.20 17.26
CA ALA A 85 -0.35 14.84 18.53
C ALA A 85 -0.22 13.90 19.74
N SER A 86 -0.37 12.60 19.49
CA SER A 86 -0.27 11.56 20.52
C SER A 86 1.14 11.01 20.71
N LEU A 87 2.07 11.26 19.77
CA LEU A 87 3.41 10.68 19.76
C LEU A 87 4.41 11.50 20.59
N VAL A 88 5.47 10.84 21.07
CA VAL A 88 6.61 11.53 21.71
C VAL A 88 7.78 11.68 20.74
N PRO A 89 8.58 12.75 20.84
CA PRO A 89 9.76 12.91 20.00
C PRO A 89 10.84 11.85 20.29
N ALA A 90 11.53 11.40 19.25
CA ALA A 90 12.79 10.68 19.34
C ALA A 90 13.94 11.62 19.77
N ALA A 91 15.14 11.08 20.03
CA ALA A 91 16.26 11.86 20.56
C ALA A 91 16.67 13.00 19.63
N THR A 92 16.77 12.76 18.31
CA THR A 92 17.11 13.84 17.35
C THR A 92 15.99 14.83 17.14
N GLU A 93 14.75 14.41 17.35
CA GLU A 93 13.57 15.28 17.28
C GLU A 93 13.54 16.23 18.47
N TRP A 94 13.86 15.74 19.67
CA TRP A 94 14.09 16.58 20.84
C TRP A 94 15.25 17.57 20.63
N MET A 95 16.35 17.14 20.02
CA MET A 95 17.46 18.04 19.68
C MET A 95 17.03 19.15 18.72
N ALA A 96 16.22 18.81 17.71
CA ALA A 96 15.69 19.81 16.77
C ALA A 96 14.69 20.76 17.46
N LEU A 97 13.80 20.24 18.32
CA LEU A 97 12.80 21.04 19.01
C LEU A 97 13.44 22.02 20.01
N LEU A 98 14.46 21.57 20.75
CA LEU A 98 15.11 22.34 21.80
C LEU A 98 16.30 23.17 21.32
N GLY A 99 16.90 22.82 20.18
CA GLY A 99 17.98 23.59 19.57
C GLY A 99 17.58 25.03 19.23
N ASP A 100 16.29 25.26 18.99
CA ASP A 100 15.71 26.57 18.69
C ASP A 100 15.10 27.26 19.92
N VAL A 101 15.38 26.81 21.15
CA VAL A 101 14.84 27.43 22.37
C VAL A 101 15.88 28.33 23.05
N SER A 102 15.50 29.61 23.18
CA SER A 102 16.25 30.64 23.88
C SER A 102 15.62 30.94 25.26
N VAL A 103 16.46 31.18 26.26
CA VAL A 103 16.05 31.53 27.64
C VAL A 103 16.24 33.02 27.91
N CYS A 104 15.15 33.78 27.87
CA CYS A 104 15.16 35.22 28.02
C CYS A 104 14.90 35.62 29.48
N MET A 105 15.82 36.37 30.07
CA MET A 105 15.66 36.92 31.41
C MET A 105 15.40 38.42 31.34
N VAL A 106 14.34 38.87 32.00
CA VAL A 106 14.04 40.29 32.21
C VAL A 106 14.84 40.75 33.43
N SER A 107 15.66 41.79 33.28
CA SER A 107 16.37 42.37 34.42
C SER A 107 15.35 42.94 35.41
N SER A 108 15.33 42.40 36.63
CA SER A 108 14.30 42.73 37.62
C SER A 108 14.44 44.14 38.19
N HIS A 109 15.50 44.90 37.87
CA HIS A 109 15.80 46.19 38.49
C HIS A 109 16.12 47.28 37.44
N GLY A 110 15.08 47.75 36.73
CA GLY A 110 14.82 49.13 36.29
C GLY A 110 15.88 50.05 35.65
N VAL A 111 17.18 49.74 35.57
CA VAL A 111 18.21 50.74 35.21
C VAL A 111 19.21 50.27 34.16
N HIS A 112 19.30 48.98 33.84
CA HIS A 112 20.15 48.52 32.73
C HIS A 112 19.41 47.51 31.85
N ARG A 113 19.18 47.89 30.58
CA ARG A 113 18.84 46.95 29.50
C ARG A 113 20.09 46.11 29.21
N ALA A 114 20.24 45.02 29.96
CA ALA A 114 20.99 43.87 29.51
C ALA A 114 19.96 42.80 29.14
N THR A 115 19.57 42.75 27.87
CA THR A 115 19.09 41.49 27.29
C THR A 115 20.28 40.54 27.34
N MET A 116 20.32 39.68 28.36
CA MET A 116 21.25 38.55 28.31
C MET A 116 20.81 37.69 27.12
N HIS A 117 21.64 37.63 26.08
CA HIS A 117 21.48 36.64 25.02
C HIS A 117 21.68 35.27 25.66
N ALA A 118 20.58 34.55 25.78
CA ALA A 118 20.59 33.18 26.22
C ALA A 118 21.55 32.38 25.33
N LYS A 119 22.56 31.76 25.94
CA LYS A 119 23.05 30.49 25.37
C LYS A 119 21.84 29.57 25.25
N ALA A 120 21.72 28.88 24.12
CA ALA A 120 20.76 27.78 23.95
C ALA A 120 20.78 26.94 25.22
N LEU A 121 19.60 26.54 25.71
CA LEU A 121 19.43 25.62 26.85
C LEU A 121 20.61 24.64 26.87
N GLY A 122 21.47 24.78 27.89
CA GLY A 122 22.87 24.37 27.87
C GLY A 122 23.08 23.03 27.16
N SER A 123 23.61 23.15 25.94
CA SER A 123 24.15 22.12 25.06
C SER A 123 23.37 20.81 24.91
N LEU A 124 23.16 20.47 23.65
CA LEU A 124 22.90 19.16 23.07
C LEU A 124 23.57 17.94 23.76
N THR A 125 24.54 18.12 24.66
CA THR A 125 25.19 17.08 25.47
C THR A 125 24.23 16.28 26.34
N ALA A 126 23.20 16.89 26.94
CA ALA A 126 22.21 16.15 27.73
C ALA A 126 21.35 15.22 26.85
N LEU A 127 21.05 15.61 25.62
CA LEU A 127 20.34 14.78 24.64
C LEU A 127 21.26 13.75 23.98
N GLU A 128 22.54 14.09 23.78
CA GLU A 128 23.60 13.14 23.39
C GLU A 128 23.80 12.05 24.45
N LEU A 129 23.68 12.41 25.74
CA LEU A 129 23.70 11.45 26.85
C LEU A 129 22.49 10.51 26.80
N ILE A 130 21.32 11.01 26.38
CA ILE A 130 20.07 10.25 26.28
C ILE A 130 20.04 9.36 25.04
N ALA A 131 20.60 9.82 23.91
CA ALA A 131 20.87 8.99 22.74
C ALA A 131 21.87 7.87 23.06
N ARG A 132 22.87 8.11 23.92
CA ARG A 132 23.81 7.09 24.42
C ARG A 132 23.21 6.18 25.51
N ALA A 133 22.26 6.68 26.29
CA ALA A 133 21.63 5.97 27.40
C ALA A 133 20.36 5.21 27.00
N THR A 134 19.87 5.37 25.78
CA THR A 134 18.81 4.52 25.22
C THR A 134 19.43 3.20 24.80
N PRO A 135 19.29 2.10 25.56
CA PRO A 135 19.87 0.83 25.16
C PRO A 135 19.25 0.39 23.84
N ALA A 136 20.09 0.15 22.85
CA ALA A 136 19.68 -0.53 21.63
C ALA A 136 19.16 -1.91 22.01
N ALA A 137 17.86 -2.10 21.88
CA ALA A 137 17.16 -3.33 22.19
C ALA A 137 16.65 -3.94 20.88
N ARG A 138 16.84 -5.25 20.73
CA ARG A 138 16.29 -5.96 19.59
C ARG A 138 14.82 -6.29 19.88
N VAL A 139 13.94 -5.82 19.03
CA VAL A 139 12.50 -6.09 19.11
C VAL A 139 12.10 -6.93 17.92
N CYS A 140 11.43 -8.05 18.18
CA CYS A 140 11.05 -9.02 17.17
C CYS A 140 9.55 -9.24 17.18
N VAL A 141 8.93 -9.17 16.01
CA VAL A 141 7.55 -9.58 15.78
C VAL A 141 7.55 -10.88 14.99
N ASP A 142 6.63 -11.76 15.32
CA ASP A 142 6.32 -12.91 14.49
C ASP A 142 5.23 -12.49 13.50
N GLU A 143 5.64 -12.23 12.27
CA GLU A 143 4.81 -11.63 11.23
C GLU A 143 4.14 -12.71 10.37
N PRO A 144 2.79 -12.67 10.22
CA PRO A 144 2.10 -13.53 9.28
C PRO A 144 2.34 -13.06 7.85
N ARG A 145 2.62 -14.00 6.94
CA ARG A 145 2.47 -13.77 5.51
C ARG A 145 1.09 -14.25 5.11
N VAL A 146 0.35 -13.39 4.42
CA VAL A 146 -1.07 -13.62 4.16
C VAL A 146 -1.40 -13.73 2.67
N SER A 147 -2.46 -14.47 2.37
CA SER A 147 -3.11 -14.51 1.07
C SER A 147 -4.45 -13.80 1.16
N LEU A 148 -4.59 -12.70 0.45
CA LEU A 148 -5.89 -12.09 0.22
C LEU A 148 -6.71 -12.96 -0.71
N ARG A 149 -7.99 -13.09 -0.39
CA ARG A 149 -9.01 -13.77 -1.17
C ARG A 149 -10.29 -12.94 -1.17
N PRO A 150 -11.19 -13.14 -2.15
CA PRO A 150 -12.51 -12.52 -2.15
C PRO A 150 -13.36 -12.78 -0.89
N ASP A 151 -13.13 -13.89 -0.21
CA ASP A 151 -13.86 -14.31 1.00
C ASP A 151 -13.17 -13.90 2.31
N GLY A 152 -11.96 -13.36 2.26
CA GLY A 152 -11.23 -12.88 3.44
C GLY A 152 -9.71 -13.03 3.32
N VAL A 153 -9.04 -13.01 4.45
CA VAL A 153 -7.58 -13.17 4.55
C VAL A 153 -7.26 -14.55 5.08
N GLN A 154 -6.33 -15.24 4.43
CA GLN A 154 -5.80 -16.52 4.89
C GLN A 154 -4.32 -16.37 5.26
N GLU A 155 -3.94 -16.76 6.47
CA GLU A 155 -2.54 -16.91 6.85
C GLU A 155 -1.90 -18.08 6.09
N LEU A 156 -0.69 -17.89 5.56
CA LEU A 156 0.06 -18.92 4.83
C LEU A 156 1.14 -19.55 5.69
N ASP A 157 1.93 -18.69 6.31
CA ASP A 157 3.07 -19.01 7.17
C ASP A 157 3.45 -17.76 7.97
N ARG A 158 4.40 -17.93 8.87
CA ARG A 158 4.91 -16.86 9.73
C ARG A 158 6.41 -16.76 9.64
N SER A 159 6.92 -15.54 9.82
CA SER A 159 8.35 -15.28 9.85
C SER A 159 8.68 -14.26 10.93
N SER A 160 9.75 -14.52 11.68
CA SER A 160 10.24 -13.52 12.63
C SER A 160 10.91 -12.37 11.89
N GLN A 161 10.42 -11.16 12.15
CA GLN A 161 11.02 -9.91 11.71
C GLN A 161 11.50 -9.15 12.93
N CYS A 162 12.76 -8.72 12.91
CA CYS A 162 13.35 -7.99 14.03
C CYS A 162 13.94 -6.69 13.55
N PHE A 163 13.86 -5.68 14.40
CA PHE A 163 14.62 -4.45 14.26
C PHE A 163 15.32 -4.12 15.58
N THR A 164 16.28 -3.22 15.51
CA THR A 164 16.96 -2.69 16.70
C THR A 164 16.38 -1.31 16.99
N THR A 165 15.94 -1.08 18.23
CA THR A 165 15.48 0.23 18.68
C THR A 165 16.61 1.25 18.57
N GLY A 166 16.22 2.51 18.37
CA GLY A 166 17.13 3.59 18.13
C GLY A 166 16.40 4.79 17.55
N ASP A 167 17.14 5.87 17.39
CA ASP A 167 16.58 7.11 16.85
C ASP A 167 16.07 6.89 15.41
N GLY A 168 14.80 7.23 15.17
CA GLY A 168 14.14 7.02 13.87
C GLY A 168 13.85 5.55 13.51
N ALA A 169 14.12 4.60 14.41
CA ALA A 169 13.88 3.18 14.15
C ALA A 169 12.38 2.92 13.89
N THR A 170 12.05 2.34 12.74
CA THR A 170 10.67 2.00 12.38
C THR A 170 10.65 0.62 11.77
N LEU A 171 9.80 -0.26 12.29
CA LEU A 171 9.50 -1.56 11.69
C LEU A 171 8.17 -1.46 10.94
N VAL A 172 8.11 -1.96 9.70
CA VAL A 172 6.83 -2.18 9.01
C VAL A 172 6.49 -3.66 9.06
N THR A 173 5.28 -3.98 9.51
CA THR A 173 4.75 -5.34 9.64
C THR A 173 3.26 -5.39 9.30
N LEU A 174 2.63 -6.55 9.46
CA LEU A 174 1.23 -6.79 9.10
C LEU A 174 0.33 -7.01 10.31
N ALA A 175 -0.96 -6.67 10.16
CA ALA A 175 -1.98 -6.96 11.15
C ALA A 175 -2.04 -8.47 11.45
N GLY A 176 -2.13 -8.82 12.74
CA GLY A 176 -1.99 -10.20 13.21
C GLY A 176 -0.55 -10.61 13.57
N ALA A 177 0.44 -9.73 13.33
CA ALA A 177 1.79 -9.91 13.86
C ALA A 177 1.79 -9.95 15.38
N THR A 178 2.55 -10.88 15.96
CA THR A 178 2.62 -11.08 17.41
C THR A 178 3.97 -10.63 17.95
N LEU A 179 3.94 -9.63 18.80
CA LEU A 179 5.09 -9.19 19.58
C LEU A 179 5.21 -10.10 20.80
N SER A 180 6.23 -10.95 20.82
CA SER A 180 6.37 -11.98 21.86
C SER A 180 6.93 -11.44 23.17
N GLU A 181 7.83 -10.46 23.08
CA GLU A 181 8.52 -9.87 24.22
C GLU A 181 8.69 -8.37 24.00
N LEU A 182 8.61 -7.61 25.09
CA LEU A 182 8.95 -6.20 25.14
C LEU A 182 10.22 -6.03 25.98
N PRO A 183 11.17 -5.18 25.56
CA PRO A 183 12.30 -4.84 26.40
C PRO A 183 11.84 -4.29 27.76
N ALA A 184 12.60 -4.58 28.82
CA ALA A 184 12.34 -3.98 30.13
C ALA A 184 12.32 -2.45 30.02
N GLU A 185 11.44 -1.79 30.78
CA GLU A 185 11.27 -0.33 30.82
C GLU A 185 10.74 0.32 29.52
N VAL A 186 10.34 -0.48 28.52
CA VAL A 186 9.65 0.00 27.32
C VAL A 186 8.15 -0.24 27.43
N LEU A 187 7.38 0.81 27.14
CA LEU A 187 5.93 0.77 27.02
C LEU A 187 5.54 0.76 25.54
N LEU A 188 4.66 -0.17 25.14
CA LEU A 188 4.07 -0.15 23.80
C LEU A 188 2.77 0.65 23.83
N CYS A 189 2.72 1.72 23.04
CA CYS A 189 1.56 2.61 22.92
C CYS A 189 0.92 2.51 21.54
N HIS A 190 -0.41 2.57 21.50
CA HIS A 190 -1.19 2.80 20.28
C HIS A 190 -2.04 4.04 20.50
N GLY A 191 -1.62 5.16 19.90
CA GLY A 191 -2.12 6.48 20.30
C GLY A 191 -1.92 6.72 21.79
N GLU A 192 -3.00 7.04 22.50
CA GLU A 192 -3.00 7.28 23.94
C GLU A 192 -3.14 6.01 24.81
N ASP A 193 -3.31 4.84 24.19
CA ASP A 193 -3.60 3.59 24.89
C ASP A 193 -2.37 2.71 25.06
N SER A 194 -2.13 2.31 26.32
CA SER A 194 -1.15 1.29 26.70
C SER A 194 -1.61 -0.08 26.22
N GLN A 195 -0.73 -0.78 25.52
CA GLN A 195 -0.95 -2.19 25.23
C GLN A 195 -0.66 -3.03 26.48
N GLY A 196 -1.35 -4.17 26.60
CA GLY A 196 -1.17 -5.11 27.72
C GLY A 196 0.21 -5.78 27.72
N PRO A 197 0.47 -6.71 28.66
CA PRO A 197 1.72 -7.47 28.66
C PRO A 197 1.82 -8.35 27.40
N ALA A 198 3.06 -8.63 26.98
CA ALA A 198 3.35 -9.56 25.90
C ALA A 198 2.89 -11.00 26.25
N PRO A 199 2.45 -11.81 25.26
CA PRO A 199 2.43 -11.52 23.82
C PRO A 199 1.28 -10.61 23.40
N ILE A 200 1.56 -9.69 22.47
CA ILE A 200 0.58 -8.71 21.96
C ILE A 200 0.37 -8.97 20.48
N THR A 201 -0.88 -9.22 20.08
CA THR A 201 -1.27 -9.26 18.67
C THR A 201 -1.54 -7.85 18.17
N LEU A 202 -0.70 -7.39 17.25
CA LEU A 202 -0.77 -6.06 16.68
C LEU A 202 -1.92 -5.98 15.68
N GLN A 203 -2.74 -4.94 15.82
CA GLN A 203 -3.80 -4.59 14.89
C GLN A 203 -3.29 -3.57 13.89
N ARG A 204 -4.04 -3.34 12.82
CA ARG A 204 -3.76 -2.25 11.88
C ARG A 204 -3.57 -0.93 12.62
N GLY A 205 -2.50 -0.21 12.32
CA GLY A 205 -2.26 1.12 12.90
C GLY A 205 -0.78 1.41 13.16
N PHE A 206 -0.55 2.46 13.94
CA PHE A 206 0.78 2.92 14.28
C PHE A 206 1.03 2.77 15.78
N TYR A 207 2.13 2.10 16.12
CA TYR A 207 2.53 1.84 17.49
C TYR A 207 3.86 2.52 17.79
N GLU A 208 4.00 2.98 19.02
CA GLU A 208 5.20 3.63 19.52
C GLU A 208 5.78 2.85 20.70
N LEU A 209 7.07 2.56 20.65
CA LEU A 209 7.85 2.05 21.77
C LEU A 209 8.37 3.25 22.55
N ARG A 210 7.81 3.50 23.74
CA ARG A 210 8.22 4.61 24.61
C ARG A 210 9.16 4.15 25.70
N LEU A 211 10.19 4.95 25.93
CA LEU A 211 11.07 4.86 27.09
C LEU A 211 10.65 5.89 28.13
N ALA A 212 10.73 5.51 29.40
CA ALA A 212 10.66 6.40 30.56
C ALA A 212 9.49 7.41 30.50
N SER A 213 8.24 6.92 30.59
CA SER A 213 7.06 7.80 30.67
C SER A 213 6.32 7.63 32.00
N SER A 214 6.28 8.68 32.83
CA SER A 214 5.45 8.73 34.04
C SER A 214 3.96 8.82 33.74
N GLY A 215 3.59 9.40 32.59
CA GLY A 215 2.21 9.56 32.13
C GLY A 215 1.71 8.39 31.28
N GLY A 216 2.51 7.35 31.10
CA GLY A 216 2.22 6.24 30.19
C GLY A 216 1.99 6.71 28.74
N CYS A 217 0.97 6.18 28.08
CA CYS A 217 0.69 6.52 26.68
C CYS A 217 -0.08 7.85 26.51
N ARG A 218 -0.67 8.40 27.57
CA ARG A 218 -1.43 9.67 27.54
C ARG A 218 -0.56 10.91 27.71
N GLY A 219 0.67 10.75 28.19
CA GLY A 219 1.60 11.84 28.39
C GLY A 219 2.34 12.19 27.10
N ALA A 220 2.49 13.49 26.83
CA ALA A 220 3.35 13.97 25.74
C ALA A 220 4.85 13.94 26.12
N SER A 221 5.17 13.64 27.38
CA SER A 221 6.54 13.47 27.86
C SER A 221 7.00 12.03 27.76
N GLY A 222 8.08 11.84 27.02
CA GLY A 222 8.77 10.57 26.89
C GLY A 222 9.82 10.63 25.79
N LEU A 223 10.46 9.50 25.56
CA LEU A 223 11.40 9.33 24.47
C LEU A 223 10.96 8.17 23.60
N SER A 224 10.88 8.39 22.29
CA SER A 224 10.59 7.32 21.33
C SER A 224 11.83 6.42 21.18
N ALA A 225 11.69 5.13 21.47
CA ALA A 225 12.71 4.11 21.21
C ALA A 225 12.63 3.57 19.77
N GLY A 226 11.48 3.75 19.14
CA GLY A 226 11.19 3.23 17.82
C GLY A 226 9.69 3.06 17.63
N ARG A 227 9.30 2.76 16.40
CA ARG A 227 7.89 2.70 16.00
C ARG A 227 7.61 1.41 15.24
N ILE A 228 6.40 0.90 15.34
CA ILE A 228 5.93 -0.27 14.59
C ILE A 228 4.72 0.17 13.79
N ALA A 229 4.87 0.19 12.48
CA ALA A 229 3.82 0.44 11.52
C ALA A 229 3.19 -0.89 11.10
N VAL A 230 1.89 -1.02 11.31
CA VAL A 230 1.14 -2.26 11.09
C VAL A 230 0.11 -2.01 10.01
N LEU A 231 0.32 -2.62 8.85
CA LEU A 231 -0.59 -2.53 7.71
C LEU A 231 -1.54 -3.73 7.73
N ASP A 232 -2.80 -3.53 7.39
CA ASP A 232 -3.72 -4.62 7.10
C ASP A 232 -3.84 -4.76 5.59
N PRO A 233 -3.26 -5.81 4.98
CA PRO A 233 -3.34 -5.99 3.54
C PRO A 233 -4.79 -5.99 3.02
N ALA A 234 -5.80 -6.42 3.79
CA ALA A 234 -7.20 -6.39 3.36
C ALA A 234 -7.81 -4.99 3.25
N GLN A 235 -7.26 -4.00 3.96
CA GLN A 235 -7.75 -2.62 3.99
C GLN A 235 -6.80 -1.66 3.25
N ASP A 236 -5.51 -1.92 3.37
CA ASP A 236 -4.44 -1.03 2.94
C ASP A 236 -3.92 -1.40 1.56
N TRP A 237 -3.91 -2.67 1.17
CA TRP A 237 -3.42 -3.05 -0.16
C TRP A 237 -4.57 -3.28 -1.15
N ALA A 238 -4.51 -2.59 -2.28
CA ALA A 238 -5.45 -2.74 -3.38
C ALA A 238 -4.85 -3.60 -4.51
N PRO A 239 -5.19 -4.90 -4.58
CA PRO A 239 -5.03 -5.67 -5.81
C PRO A 239 -5.82 -5.03 -6.97
N VAL A 240 -5.39 -5.30 -8.21
CA VAL A 240 -6.02 -4.78 -9.44
C VAL A 240 -7.51 -5.14 -9.53
N GLY A 241 -8.33 -4.23 -10.09
CA GLY A 241 -9.75 -4.48 -10.40
C GLY A 241 -10.70 -4.45 -9.19
N LEU A 242 -10.21 -4.05 -8.01
CA LEU A 242 -11.00 -3.97 -6.78
C LEU A 242 -11.39 -2.52 -6.49
N THR A 243 -12.64 -2.29 -6.09
CA THR A 243 -13.10 -1.01 -5.53
C THR A 243 -13.33 -1.16 -4.03
N ARG A 244 -13.13 -0.07 -3.28
CA ARG A 244 -13.59 0.00 -1.89
C ARG A 244 -15.11 -0.01 -1.89
N ASP A 245 -15.69 -0.85 -1.02
CA ASP A 245 -17.13 -0.90 -0.86
C ASP A 245 -17.66 0.45 -0.34
N PRO A 246 -18.48 1.19 -1.11
CA PRO A 246 -19.08 2.43 -0.62
C PRO A 246 -20.24 2.19 0.35
N ASP A 247 -20.81 0.98 0.39
CA ASP A 247 -21.99 0.62 1.21
C ASP A 247 -21.62 -0.01 2.56
N GLY A 248 -20.33 0.00 2.94
CA GLY A 248 -19.92 -0.35 4.30
C GLY A 248 -20.61 0.59 5.29
N GLU A 249 -21.55 0.04 6.07
CA GLU A 249 -22.35 0.77 7.05
C GLU A 249 -21.52 1.83 7.77
N THR A 250 -22.06 3.05 7.80
CA THR A 250 -21.54 4.21 8.54
C THR A 250 -21.03 3.83 9.92
N GLY A 251 -19.74 3.53 10.00
CA GLY A 251 -18.99 3.23 11.21
C GLY A 251 -17.52 3.51 10.95
N ASP A 252 -16.76 3.79 12.01
CA ASP A 252 -15.38 4.28 12.00
C ASP A 252 -14.33 3.33 11.35
N ALA A 253 -14.74 2.29 10.63
CA ALA A 253 -13.88 1.31 9.97
C ALA A 253 -13.70 1.62 8.48
N VAL A 254 -12.45 1.64 8.01
CA VAL A 254 -12.12 1.81 6.58
C VAL A 254 -12.69 0.62 5.79
N PRO A 255 -13.50 0.84 4.72
CA PRO A 255 -14.05 -0.26 3.93
C PRO A 255 -12.95 -1.11 3.29
N GLY A 256 -13.06 -2.42 3.42
CA GLY A 256 -12.15 -3.38 2.77
C GLY A 256 -12.30 -3.40 1.24
N TRP A 257 -11.28 -3.90 0.56
CA TRP A 257 -11.32 -4.06 -0.90
C TRP A 257 -12.24 -5.22 -1.29
N ARG A 258 -13.24 -4.97 -2.14
CA ARG A 258 -14.10 -6.02 -2.68
C ARG A 258 -13.76 -6.30 -4.13
N GLY A 259 -13.57 -7.59 -4.43
CA GLY A 259 -13.55 -8.06 -5.80
C GLY A 259 -14.93 -8.18 -6.38
N VAL A 260 -15.00 -8.11 -7.70
CA VAL A 260 -16.17 -8.58 -8.43
C VAL A 260 -16.36 -10.06 -8.09
N ARG A 261 -17.28 -10.38 -7.18
CA ARG A 261 -17.62 -11.76 -6.83
C ARG A 261 -18.10 -12.46 -8.09
N ARG A 262 -17.29 -13.37 -8.61
CA ARG A 262 -17.69 -14.35 -9.62
C ARG A 262 -17.11 -15.69 -9.22
N ASP A 263 -18.00 -16.63 -8.89
CA ASP A 263 -17.93 -18.07 -8.64
C ASP A 263 -16.71 -18.71 -7.91
N ASP A 264 -15.48 -18.17 -7.98
CA ASP A 264 -14.30 -18.66 -7.28
C ASP A 264 -14.05 -17.86 -5.97
N PRO A 265 -14.28 -18.44 -4.79
CA PRO A 265 -14.02 -17.77 -3.51
C PRO A 265 -12.52 -17.53 -3.25
N ALA A 266 -11.62 -18.14 -4.03
CA ALA A 266 -10.17 -18.11 -3.79
C ALA A 266 -9.39 -17.21 -4.77
N THR A 267 -10.00 -16.65 -5.82
CA THR A 267 -9.30 -15.76 -6.77
C THR A 267 -10.10 -14.52 -7.14
N PHE A 268 -9.40 -13.39 -7.25
CA PHE A 268 -9.97 -12.16 -7.77
C PHE A 268 -10.04 -12.18 -9.30
N ALA A 269 -11.06 -11.56 -9.88
CA ALA A 269 -11.16 -11.42 -11.34
C ALA A 269 -10.30 -10.25 -11.83
N PHE A 270 -9.45 -10.49 -12.82
CA PHE A 270 -8.68 -9.48 -13.55
C PHE A 270 -9.16 -9.40 -15.00
N ARG A 271 -9.61 -8.24 -15.48
CA ARG A 271 -10.12 -8.05 -16.86
C ARG A 271 -9.04 -7.48 -17.76
N HIS A 272 -8.50 -8.32 -18.64
CA HIS A 272 -7.35 -7.97 -19.47
C HIS A 272 -7.52 -6.69 -20.34
N HIS A 273 -8.74 -6.38 -20.80
CA HIS A 273 -8.99 -5.20 -21.65
C HIS A 273 -9.39 -3.93 -20.89
N GLU A 274 -9.76 -4.04 -19.61
CA GLU A 274 -10.24 -2.91 -18.80
C GLU A 274 -9.24 -2.51 -17.71
N ASP A 275 -8.42 -3.46 -17.25
CA ASP A 275 -7.53 -3.30 -16.12
C ASP A 275 -6.06 -3.21 -16.54
N ASP A 276 -5.36 -2.16 -16.09
CA ASP A 276 -3.89 -2.11 -16.08
C ASP A 276 -3.35 -2.80 -14.82
N LEU A 277 -2.16 -3.43 -14.90
CA LEU A 277 -1.41 -3.94 -13.74
C LEU A 277 -0.84 -2.80 -12.86
N ARG A 278 -1.72 -1.99 -12.26
CA ARG A 278 -1.38 -0.91 -11.33
C ARG A 278 -1.88 -1.25 -9.94
N PHE A 279 -0.99 -1.22 -8.96
CA PHE A 279 -1.29 -1.56 -7.58
C PHE A 279 -1.11 -0.35 -6.68
N ARG A 280 -1.98 -0.22 -5.68
CA ARG A 280 -1.95 0.87 -4.72
C ARG A 280 -1.87 0.36 -3.30
N ILE A 281 -1.32 1.18 -2.43
CA ILE A 281 -1.29 0.92 -1.01
C ILE A 281 -1.77 2.18 -0.27
N ALA A 282 -2.87 2.08 0.46
CA ALA A 282 -3.31 3.14 1.34
C ALA A 282 -2.50 3.06 2.62
N VAL A 283 -1.64 4.05 2.86
CA VAL A 283 -0.83 4.08 4.07
C VAL A 283 -1.18 5.31 4.90
N PRO A 284 -1.49 5.12 6.20
CA PRO A 284 -1.70 6.23 7.13
C PRO A 284 -0.57 7.27 7.08
N GLU A 285 -0.93 8.54 7.23
CA GLU A 285 -0.02 9.68 7.12
C GLU A 285 1.16 9.57 8.11
N GLY A 286 0.89 9.18 9.37
CA GLY A 286 1.95 9.03 10.38
C GLY A 286 2.97 7.95 10.02
N ILE A 287 2.53 6.84 9.42
CA ILE A 287 3.41 5.77 8.93
C ILE A 287 4.29 6.28 7.78
N ALA A 288 3.68 6.93 6.78
CA ALA A 288 4.40 7.47 5.64
C ALA A 288 5.42 8.53 6.06
N SER A 289 5.03 9.45 6.95
CA SER A 289 5.92 10.48 7.50
C SER A 289 7.09 9.91 8.29
N SER A 290 6.85 8.88 9.11
CA SER A 290 7.93 8.23 9.88
C SER A 290 8.92 7.50 8.98
N TRP A 291 8.43 6.84 7.94
CA TRP A 291 9.30 6.15 6.99
C TRP A 291 10.09 7.13 6.11
N ASN A 292 9.42 8.17 5.61
CA ASN A 292 9.98 9.10 4.62
C ASN A 292 10.84 10.21 5.23
N ASP A 293 10.99 10.24 6.55
CA ASP A 293 11.86 11.19 7.23
C ASP A 293 13.29 11.13 6.65
N PRO A 294 13.83 12.22 6.07
CA PRO A 294 15.16 12.23 5.48
C PRO A 294 16.27 11.80 6.45
N ARG A 295 16.05 11.96 7.76
CA ARG A 295 17.02 11.58 8.81
C ARG A 295 17.07 10.07 9.06
N SER A 296 16.04 9.33 8.66
CA SER A 296 16.01 7.87 8.78
C SER A 296 17.09 7.18 7.92
N GLY A 297 17.67 7.91 6.94
CA GLY A 297 18.69 7.38 6.04
C GLY A 297 18.18 6.29 5.10
N ARG A 298 16.86 6.09 5.01
CA ARG A 298 16.26 5.09 4.13
C ARG A 298 16.41 5.50 2.67
N GLN A 299 16.75 4.53 1.83
CA GLN A 299 16.83 4.71 0.37
C GLN A 299 15.45 4.60 -0.29
N SER A 300 14.50 3.95 0.38
CA SER A 300 13.15 3.74 -0.13
C SER A 300 12.14 4.69 0.50
N VAL A 301 11.13 5.07 -0.29
CA VAL A 301 10.05 5.98 0.07
C VAL A 301 8.75 5.18 0.12
N LEU A 302 7.97 5.40 1.16
CA LEU A 302 6.65 4.86 1.29
C LEU A 302 5.65 5.84 0.65
N SER A 303 4.92 5.39 -0.36
CA SER A 303 3.91 6.19 -1.08
C SER A 303 2.61 5.41 -1.27
N ASP A 304 1.63 6.00 -1.95
CA ASP A 304 0.35 5.35 -2.25
C ASP A 304 0.43 4.34 -3.42
N GLN A 305 1.60 4.18 -4.03
CA GLN A 305 1.84 3.30 -5.17
C GLN A 305 2.68 2.08 -4.78
N ALA A 306 2.33 0.92 -5.33
CA ALA A 306 3.13 -0.29 -5.27
C ALA A 306 3.48 -0.74 -6.71
N PRO A 307 4.55 -0.21 -7.34
CA PRO A 307 4.89 -0.50 -8.73
C PRO A 307 5.14 -1.98 -9.00
N LEU A 308 4.86 -2.40 -10.24
CA LEU A 308 5.22 -3.73 -10.74
C LEU A 308 6.75 -3.86 -10.85
N VAL A 309 7.32 -4.93 -10.28
CA VAL A 309 8.76 -5.22 -10.40
C VAL A 309 9.08 -5.59 -11.85
N GLY A 310 10.13 -5.00 -12.43
CA GLY A 310 10.59 -5.27 -13.80
C GLY A 310 10.07 -4.28 -14.84
N VAL A 311 8.99 -3.56 -14.53
CA VAL A 311 8.60 -2.39 -15.32
C VAL A 311 9.47 -1.23 -14.89
N GLU A 312 10.20 -0.62 -15.82
CA GLU A 312 10.78 0.72 -15.64
C GLU A 312 9.63 1.73 -15.50
N THR A 313 8.95 1.72 -14.35
CA THR A 313 8.36 2.96 -13.85
C THR A 313 9.55 3.79 -13.44
N GLY A 314 9.98 4.65 -14.36
CA GLY A 314 11.12 5.53 -14.21
C GLY A 314 11.13 6.24 -12.86
N ASP A 315 12.31 6.72 -12.47
CA ASP A 315 12.50 7.66 -11.37
C ASP A 315 11.23 8.49 -11.17
N TYR A 316 10.57 8.30 -10.03
CA TYR A 316 9.31 8.92 -9.68
C TYR A 316 9.54 10.43 -9.48
N GLY A 317 9.89 11.16 -10.54
CA GLY A 317 10.50 12.48 -10.41
C GLY A 317 11.57 12.47 -9.31
N HIS A 318 11.61 13.54 -8.51
CA HIS A 318 12.54 13.68 -7.38
C HIS A 318 12.31 12.70 -6.21
N ALA A 319 11.41 11.71 -6.30
CA ALA A 319 11.12 10.74 -5.23
C ALA A 319 11.91 9.43 -5.42
N GLY A 320 12.51 8.94 -4.33
CA GLY A 320 13.32 7.72 -4.30
C GLY A 320 12.56 6.43 -4.62
N VAL A 321 13.27 5.28 -4.56
CA VAL A 321 12.73 3.95 -4.86
C VAL A 321 11.53 3.63 -3.96
N SER A 322 10.41 3.12 -4.48
CA SER A 322 9.27 2.76 -3.62
C SER A 322 9.63 1.63 -2.63
N ALA A 323 9.20 1.78 -1.37
CA ALA A 323 9.35 0.76 -0.32
C ALA A 323 8.50 -0.47 -0.59
N PHE A 324 7.32 -0.28 -1.20
CA PHE A 324 6.47 -1.39 -1.65
C PHE A 324 6.55 -1.54 -3.16
N ALA A 325 6.63 -2.79 -3.61
CA ALA A 325 6.50 -3.16 -5.01
C ALA A 325 5.65 -4.42 -5.13
N VAL A 326 5.16 -4.71 -6.32
CA VAL A 326 4.40 -5.92 -6.60
C VAL A 326 5.14 -6.77 -7.61
N ALA A 327 5.38 -8.04 -7.27
CA ALA A 327 5.90 -9.03 -8.21
C ALA A 327 4.74 -9.90 -8.69
N VAL A 328 4.45 -9.92 -9.99
CA VAL A 328 3.41 -10.78 -10.57
C VAL A 328 4.05 -12.03 -11.13
N THR A 329 3.47 -13.19 -10.84
CA THR A 329 4.02 -14.50 -11.23
C THR A 329 2.92 -15.49 -11.58
N SER A 330 3.24 -16.56 -12.31
CA SER A 330 2.32 -17.69 -12.55
C SER A 330 2.23 -18.67 -11.38
N GLY A 331 3.19 -18.63 -10.45
CA GLY A 331 3.28 -19.54 -9.31
C GLY A 331 2.92 -18.87 -7.98
N GLY A 332 2.28 -19.63 -7.07
CA GLY A 332 1.89 -19.09 -5.77
C GLY A 332 3.03 -18.89 -4.76
N ARG A 333 4.27 -19.31 -5.07
CA ARG A 333 5.41 -19.16 -4.17
C ARG A 333 5.97 -17.73 -4.24
N CYS A 334 6.45 -17.22 -3.11
CA CYS A 334 7.11 -15.92 -3.06
C CYS A 334 8.31 -15.89 -4.04
N PRO A 335 8.40 -14.90 -4.94
CA PRO A 335 9.49 -14.80 -5.92
C PRO A 335 10.79 -14.21 -5.35
N VAL A 336 10.88 -14.03 -4.04
CA VAL A 336 12.09 -13.54 -3.36
C VAL A 336 12.92 -14.72 -2.88
N ASP A 337 14.22 -14.70 -3.13
CA ASP A 337 15.17 -15.72 -2.65
C ASP A 337 15.60 -15.50 -1.18
N GLU A 338 16.49 -16.36 -0.69
CA GLU A 338 16.96 -16.32 0.70
C GLU A 338 17.86 -15.11 0.95
N GLU A 339 18.51 -14.59 -0.10
CA GLU A 339 19.32 -13.38 -0.08
C GLU A 339 18.48 -12.08 -0.07
N GLY A 340 17.17 -12.19 -0.28
CA GLY A 340 16.24 -11.06 -0.32
C GLY A 340 16.22 -10.35 -1.68
N GLN A 341 16.57 -11.04 -2.77
CA GLN A 341 16.49 -10.54 -4.14
C GLN A 341 15.26 -11.11 -4.86
N VAL A 342 14.65 -10.31 -5.72
CA VAL A 342 13.51 -10.76 -6.53
C VAL A 342 14.03 -11.52 -7.75
N ARG A 343 13.53 -12.74 -7.98
CA ARG A 343 13.91 -13.58 -9.12
C ARG A 343 13.23 -13.10 -10.40
N SER A 344 13.96 -12.33 -11.22
CA SER A 344 13.43 -11.71 -12.45
C SER A 344 12.86 -12.70 -13.46
N GLY A 345 13.46 -13.90 -13.59
CA GLY A 345 13.02 -14.90 -14.59
C GLY A 345 11.65 -15.53 -14.37
N ALA A 346 10.96 -15.21 -13.26
CA ALA A 346 9.63 -15.71 -12.94
C ALA A 346 8.54 -14.62 -13.02
N LEU A 347 8.91 -13.38 -13.35
CA LEU A 347 8.02 -12.23 -13.34
C LEU A 347 7.23 -12.11 -14.63
N ILE A 348 5.97 -11.71 -14.49
CA ILE A 348 5.12 -11.23 -15.59
C ILE A 348 5.23 -9.71 -15.56
N GLU A 349 5.84 -9.14 -16.60
CA GLU A 349 6.18 -7.72 -16.65
C GLU A 349 5.07 -6.88 -17.30
N SER A 350 4.16 -7.52 -18.03
CA SER A 350 3.08 -6.83 -18.71
C SER A 350 1.77 -7.62 -18.73
N ALA A 351 0.65 -6.91 -18.77
CA ALA A 351 -0.67 -7.52 -18.95
C ALA A 351 -0.74 -8.30 -20.28
N ALA A 352 0.01 -7.88 -21.32
CA ALA A 352 0.02 -8.51 -22.63
C ALA A 352 0.55 -9.96 -22.65
N GLU A 353 1.27 -10.38 -21.62
CA GLU A 353 1.74 -11.77 -21.47
C GLU A 353 0.67 -12.70 -20.87
N LEU A 354 -0.43 -12.14 -20.37
CA LEU A 354 -1.47 -12.85 -19.67
C LEU A 354 -2.39 -13.58 -20.65
N ARG A 355 -2.67 -14.84 -20.35
CA ARG A 355 -3.61 -15.67 -21.11
C ARG A 355 -4.96 -15.68 -20.42
N VAL A 356 -6.03 -15.83 -21.21
CA VAL A 356 -7.38 -16.00 -20.68
C VAL A 356 -7.42 -17.23 -19.77
N ASP A 357 -8.15 -17.12 -18.66
CA ASP A 357 -8.25 -18.13 -17.61
C ASP A 357 -6.95 -18.47 -16.87
N GLN A 358 -5.86 -17.78 -17.18
CA GLN A 358 -4.62 -17.96 -16.44
C GLN A 358 -4.81 -17.50 -14.99
N LYS A 359 -4.41 -18.36 -14.06
CA LYS A 359 -4.23 -17.98 -12.67
C LYS A 359 -2.84 -17.36 -12.49
N ILE A 360 -2.81 -16.16 -11.95
CA ILE A 360 -1.60 -15.42 -11.61
C ILE A 360 -1.63 -15.03 -10.13
N TYR A 361 -0.47 -14.65 -9.62
CA TYR A 361 -0.29 -14.26 -8.24
C TYR A 361 0.46 -12.93 -8.19
N ALA A 362 -0.19 -11.92 -7.62
CA ALA A 362 0.44 -10.65 -7.26
C ALA A 362 1.01 -10.81 -5.84
N HIS A 363 2.32 -10.61 -5.69
CA HIS A 363 3.01 -10.66 -4.40
C HIS A 363 3.40 -9.25 -4.00
N LEU A 364 2.89 -8.75 -2.88
CA LEU A 364 3.32 -7.49 -2.28
C LEU A 364 4.69 -7.70 -1.63
N VAL A 365 5.67 -6.95 -2.09
CA VAL A 365 7.07 -7.02 -1.69
C VAL A 365 7.45 -5.75 -0.95
N LEU A 366 7.96 -5.88 0.28
CA LEU A 366 8.56 -4.79 1.03
C LEU A 366 10.08 -4.78 0.81
N ARG A 367 10.63 -3.61 0.49
CA ARG A 367 12.06 -3.36 0.26
C ARG A 367 12.63 -2.53 1.40
N GLU A 368 13.52 -3.14 2.18
CA GLU A 368 14.15 -2.52 3.35
C GLU A 368 15.64 -2.87 3.40
N ALA A 369 16.49 -1.86 3.60
CA ALA A 369 17.95 -2.02 3.77
C ALA A 369 18.62 -2.89 2.69
N GLY A 370 18.19 -2.77 1.43
CA GLY A 370 18.74 -3.54 0.29
C GLY A 370 18.26 -4.99 0.19
N ARG A 371 17.32 -5.41 1.05
CA ARG A 371 16.66 -6.71 1.00
C ARG A 371 15.16 -6.54 0.73
N SER A 372 14.60 -7.53 0.05
CA SER A 372 13.18 -7.63 -0.24
C SER A 372 12.57 -8.78 0.55
N ARG A 373 11.27 -8.71 0.86
CA ARG A 373 10.50 -9.83 1.40
C ARG A 373 9.04 -9.76 0.98
N CYS A 374 8.40 -10.91 0.75
CA CYS A 374 6.97 -10.95 0.47
C CYS A 374 6.17 -10.82 1.77
N VAL A 375 5.27 -9.84 1.84
CA VAL A 375 4.42 -9.62 3.00
C VAL A 375 3.00 -10.15 2.77
N ALA A 376 2.47 -9.98 1.57
CA ALA A 376 1.13 -10.45 1.21
C ALA A 376 1.10 -10.97 -0.23
N ARG A 377 0.10 -11.77 -0.56
CA ARG A 377 -0.20 -12.14 -1.96
C ARG A 377 -1.69 -12.09 -2.24
N ALA A 378 -2.05 -11.93 -3.51
CA ALA A 378 -3.40 -12.07 -4.02
C ALA A 378 -3.37 -12.96 -5.25
N ALA A 379 -4.29 -13.92 -5.31
CA ALA A 379 -4.46 -14.73 -6.51
C ALA A 379 -5.48 -14.06 -7.42
N LEU A 380 -5.12 -13.88 -8.69
CA LEU A 380 -5.96 -13.30 -9.72
C LEU A 380 -6.19 -14.36 -10.80
N ARG A 381 -7.40 -14.41 -11.35
CA ARG A 381 -7.71 -15.18 -12.57
C ARG A 381 -7.97 -14.18 -13.67
N VAL A 382 -7.42 -14.41 -14.86
CA VAL A 382 -7.57 -13.53 -16.02
C VAL A 382 -8.90 -13.84 -16.71
N TRP A 383 -9.76 -12.84 -16.87
CA TRP A 383 -11.09 -12.95 -17.45
C TRP A 383 -11.22 -12.10 -18.73
N GLN A 384 -12.07 -12.57 -19.65
CA GLN A 384 -12.57 -11.77 -20.75
C GLN A 384 -13.87 -11.04 -20.34
N ALA A 385 -13.96 -9.75 -20.66
CA ALA A 385 -15.07 -8.86 -20.25
C ALA A 385 -16.47 -9.30 -20.77
N ARG A 386 -16.52 -10.19 -21.76
CA ARG A 386 -17.76 -10.60 -22.48
C ARG A 386 -18.43 -11.86 -21.94
N VAL A 387 -17.83 -12.51 -20.93
CA VAL A 387 -18.40 -13.70 -20.28
C VAL A 387 -19.38 -13.27 -19.18
N VAL A 388 -20.60 -13.79 -19.24
CA VAL A 388 -21.71 -13.47 -18.33
C VAL A 388 -21.90 -14.55 -17.26
N ALA A 389 -21.61 -15.82 -17.56
CA ALA A 389 -21.70 -16.92 -16.59
C ALA A 389 -20.80 -18.11 -16.97
N HIS A 390 -20.44 -18.95 -15.99
CA HIS A 390 -19.91 -20.29 -16.23
C HIS A 390 -21.01 -21.33 -16.16
N ALA A 391 -21.14 -22.15 -17.20
CA ALA A 391 -22.18 -23.17 -17.26
C ALA A 391 -21.67 -24.57 -16.89
N VAL A 392 -20.35 -24.86 -17.05
CA VAL A 392 -19.75 -26.17 -16.71
C VAL A 392 -18.30 -25.97 -16.24
N GLY A 393 -17.87 -26.60 -15.14
CA GLY A 393 -16.50 -26.51 -14.62
C GLY A 393 -15.89 -27.87 -14.24
N SER A 394 -14.74 -28.19 -14.81
CA SER A 394 -13.85 -29.29 -14.41
C SER A 394 -12.39 -28.90 -14.69
N GLU A 395 -11.40 -29.60 -14.11
CA GLU A 395 -9.97 -29.33 -14.37
C GLU A 395 -9.55 -29.42 -15.86
N ARG A 396 -10.39 -30.02 -16.71
CA ARG A 396 -10.11 -30.24 -18.14
C ARG A 396 -11.01 -29.46 -19.10
N TRP A 397 -12.13 -28.92 -18.61
CA TRP A 397 -13.17 -28.31 -19.46
C TRP A 397 -13.83 -27.17 -18.70
N HIS A 398 -13.87 -26.00 -19.34
CA HIS A 398 -14.55 -24.83 -18.81
C HIS A 398 -15.56 -24.37 -19.87
N GLY A 399 -16.84 -24.44 -19.52
CA GLY A 399 -17.94 -23.93 -20.33
C GLY A 399 -18.32 -22.52 -19.89
N ARG A 400 -18.34 -21.58 -20.81
CA ARG A 400 -18.64 -20.16 -20.57
C ARG A 400 -19.81 -19.72 -21.42
N LEU A 401 -20.66 -18.85 -20.89
CA LEU A 401 -21.74 -18.19 -21.60
C LEU A 401 -21.41 -16.70 -21.68
N GLY A 402 -21.44 -16.13 -22.88
CA GLY A 402 -21.16 -14.72 -23.11
C GLY A 402 -22.15 -14.04 -24.06
N ILE A 403 -22.13 -12.71 -24.05
CA ILE A 403 -22.89 -11.85 -24.96
C ILE A 403 -21.92 -11.02 -25.80
N LEU A 404 -22.28 -10.78 -27.07
CA LEU A 404 -21.47 -10.05 -28.04
C LEU A 404 -20.05 -10.65 -28.18
N GLY A 405 -19.97 -11.82 -28.78
CA GLY A 405 -18.69 -12.47 -29.11
C GLY A 405 -17.91 -11.72 -30.20
N ASP A 406 -16.71 -12.21 -30.51
CA ASP A 406 -15.85 -11.53 -31.45
C ASP A 406 -16.39 -11.59 -32.89
N PRO A 407 -16.39 -10.47 -33.63
CA PRO A 407 -16.78 -10.47 -35.02
C PRO A 407 -15.72 -11.20 -35.85
N ARG A 408 -16.19 -12.03 -36.80
CA ARG A 408 -15.35 -12.83 -37.69
C ARG A 408 -15.58 -12.42 -39.13
N LEU A 409 -14.50 -12.28 -39.88
CA LEU A 409 -14.54 -12.19 -41.34
C LEU A 409 -14.38 -13.61 -41.91
N GLY A 410 -15.38 -14.10 -42.63
CA GLY A 410 -15.42 -15.47 -43.09
C GLY A 410 -15.66 -15.64 -44.58
N VAL A 411 -15.19 -16.77 -45.10
CA VAL A 411 -15.56 -17.32 -46.39
C VAL A 411 -16.54 -18.47 -46.15
N PHE A 412 -17.75 -18.35 -46.68
CA PHE A 412 -18.86 -19.28 -46.51
C PHE A 412 -19.00 -20.16 -47.76
N PHE A 413 -19.23 -21.46 -47.57
CA PHE A 413 -19.36 -22.47 -48.61
C PHE A 413 -20.72 -23.17 -48.46
N SER A 414 -21.62 -22.96 -49.44
CA SER A 414 -22.92 -23.65 -49.55
C SER A 414 -23.56 -23.42 -50.91
N LYS A 415 -24.50 -24.26 -51.35
CA LYS A 415 -25.17 -24.03 -52.65
C LYS A 415 -26.17 -22.85 -52.58
N PRO A 416 -26.47 -22.17 -53.70
CA PRO A 416 -25.96 -22.40 -55.06
C PRO A 416 -24.57 -21.80 -55.33
N ASP A 417 -24.18 -20.75 -54.63
CA ASP A 417 -22.89 -20.07 -54.85
C ASP A 417 -21.73 -20.76 -54.17
N PRO A 418 -20.68 -21.19 -54.91
CA PRO A 418 -19.61 -22.01 -54.36
C PRO A 418 -18.87 -21.33 -53.19
N TRP A 419 -18.83 -20.01 -53.13
CA TRP A 419 -18.32 -19.25 -51.99
C TRP A 419 -18.95 -17.86 -51.88
N ALA A 420 -19.04 -17.36 -50.64
CA ALA A 420 -19.41 -15.98 -50.30
C ALA A 420 -18.45 -15.45 -49.22
N VAL A 421 -18.27 -14.13 -49.15
CA VAL A 421 -17.44 -13.48 -48.12
C VAL A 421 -18.30 -12.56 -47.28
N GLY A 422 -18.11 -12.56 -45.97
CA GLY A 422 -18.98 -11.81 -45.08
C GLY A 422 -18.53 -11.79 -43.64
N LEU A 423 -19.37 -11.19 -42.80
CA LEU A 423 -19.15 -11.03 -41.37
C LEU A 423 -20.09 -11.95 -40.59
N VAL A 424 -19.56 -12.51 -39.50
CA VAL A 424 -20.30 -13.24 -38.47
C VAL A 424 -20.11 -12.50 -37.17
N VAL A 425 -21.21 -12.09 -36.53
CA VAL A 425 -21.17 -11.39 -35.24
C VAL A 425 -21.96 -12.21 -34.20
N PRO A 426 -21.28 -12.98 -33.33
CA PRO A 426 -21.95 -13.75 -32.28
C PRO A 426 -22.69 -12.83 -31.31
N LEU A 427 -24.00 -12.96 -31.18
CA LEU A 427 -24.78 -12.14 -30.24
C LEU A 427 -24.82 -12.78 -28.85
N VAL A 428 -24.97 -14.10 -28.80
CA VAL A 428 -24.88 -14.93 -27.60
C VAL A 428 -24.04 -16.14 -27.94
N HIS A 429 -23.06 -16.48 -27.10
CA HIS A 429 -22.16 -17.61 -27.34
C HIS A 429 -21.98 -18.44 -26.08
N PHE A 430 -21.73 -19.73 -26.29
CA PHE A 430 -21.28 -20.68 -25.32
C PHE A 430 -19.98 -21.31 -25.82
N ASP A 431 -18.86 -21.06 -25.17
CA ASP A 431 -17.57 -21.64 -25.53
C ASP A 431 -17.11 -22.70 -24.54
N MET A 432 -16.49 -23.76 -25.05
CA MET A 432 -15.80 -24.77 -24.29
C MET A 432 -14.32 -24.75 -24.63
N GLN A 433 -13.49 -24.41 -23.65
CA GLN A 433 -12.04 -24.34 -23.83
C GLN A 433 -11.36 -25.69 -23.57
N PHE A 434 -10.37 -26.00 -24.42
CA PHE A 434 -9.57 -27.21 -24.33
C PHE A 434 -8.10 -26.85 -24.01
N ASN A 435 -7.41 -27.72 -23.27
CA ASN A 435 -6.02 -27.51 -22.80
C ASN A 435 -4.95 -27.28 -23.89
N HIS A 436 -5.29 -27.27 -25.18
CA HIS A 436 -4.35 -27.18 -26.31
C HIS A 436 -4.58 -25.96 -27.21
N GLY A 437 -5.27 -24.93 -26.71
CA GLY A 437 -5.49 -23.68 -27.47
C GLY A 437 -6.52 -23.82 -28.59
N PHE A 438 -7.45 -24.76 -28.42
CA PHE A 438 -8.65 -24.90 -29.24
C PHE A 438 -9.85 -24.59 -28.36
N ASP A 439 -10.81 -23.87 -28.93
CA ASP A 439 -12.08 -23.54 -28.27
C ASP A 439 -13.23 -23.99 -29.18
N LEU A 440 -14.23 -24.69 -28.61
CA LEU A 440 -15.45 -25.06 -29.33
C LEU A 440 -16.57 -24.09 -28.93
N GLU A 441 -17.02 -23.27 -29.86
CA GLU A 441 -18.09 -22.31 -29.68
C GLU A 441 -19.43 -22.82 -30.23
N PHE A 442 -20.49 -22.64 -29.45
CA PHE A 442 -21.88 -22.72 -29.88
C PHE A 442 -22.49 -21.33 -29.76
N SER A 443 -22.98 -20.73 -30.83
CA SER A 443 -23.51 -19.36 -30.74
C SER A 443 -24.70 -19.08 -31.63
N VAL A 444 -25.36 -17.96 -31.32
CA VAL A 444 -26.40 -17.35 -32.15
C VAL A 444 -25.83 -16.07 -32.73
N PRO A 445 -25.16 -16.12 -33.90
CA PRO A 445 -24.67 -14.92 -34.54
C PRO A 445 -25.70 -14.25 -35.45
N PHE A 446 -25.44 -12.99 -35.76
CA PHE A 446 -25.95 -12.36 -36.97
C PHE A 446 -24.91 -12.50 -38.09
N ILE A 447 -25.33 -12.96 -39.26
CA ILE A 447 -24.49 -13.11 -40.45
C ILE A 447 -24.89 -12.13 -41.54
N ALA A 448 -23.90 -11.65 -42.28
CA ALA A 448 -24.12 -10.89 -43.50
C ALA A 448 -23.00 -11.19 -44.50
N SER A 449 -23.33 -11.69 -45.69
CA SER A 449 -22.34 -12.05 -46.71
C SER A 449 -22.71 -11.58 -48.11
N ILE A 450 -21.71 -11.61 -48.99
CA ILE A 450 -21.81 -11.25 -50.40
C ILE A 450 -21.26 -12.42 -51.21
N ALA A 451 -22.05 -12.92 -52.15
CA ALA A 451 -21.67 -14.00 -53.05
C ALA A 451 -20.58 -13.54 -54.06
N ALA A 452 -19.95 -14.50 -54.73
CA ALA A 452 -18.85 -14.25 -55.66
C ALA A 452 -19.19 -13.28 -56.81
N ASP A 453 -20.45 -13.21 -57.23
CA ASP A 453 -20.99 -12.33 -58.26
C ASP A 453 -21.49 -10.97 -57.71
N GLY A 454 -21.31 -10.72 -56.41
CA GLY A 454 -21.58 -9.45 -55.76
C GLY A 454 -22.99 -9.26 -55.21
N HIS A 455 -23.89 -10.24 -55.34
CA HIS A 455 -25.22 -10.14 -54.73
C HIS A 455 -25.18 -10.46 -53.23
N ALA A 456 -26.14 -9.92 -52.49
CA ALA A 456 -26.23 -10.12 -51.05
C ALA A 456 -26.74 -11.53 -50.75
N SER A 457 -26.06 -12.28 -49.89
CA SER A 457 -26.37 -13.68 -49.63
C SER A 457 -26.26 -13.97 -48.13
N ARG A 458 -27.12 -14.87 -47.61
CA ARG A 458 -27.05 -15.38 -46.23
C ARG A 458 -27.00 -14.25 -45.18
N ILE A 459 -28.09 -13.48 -45.12
CA ILE A 459 -28.25 -12.37 -44.18
C ILE A 459 -29.29 -12.71 -43.13
N GLY A 460 -28.92 -12.66 -41.86
CA GLY A 460 -29.86 -12.85 -40.75
C GLY A 460 -29.26 -13.55 -39.54
N PRO A 461 -30.09 -13.91 -38.56
CA PRO A 461 -29.66 -14.71 -37.42
C PRO A 461 -29.33 -16.13 -37.86
N ALA A 462 -28.31 -16.74 -37.24
CA ALA A 462 -27.92 -18.11 -37.49
C ALA A 462 -27.70 -18.86 -36.17
N PHE A 463 -27.60 -20.19 -36.25
CA PHE A 463 -27.00 -21.02 -35.22
C PHE A 463 -25.64 -21.49 -35.71
N MET A 464 -24.62 -21.35 -34.88
CA MET A 464 -23.25 -21.67 -35.22
C MET A 464 -22.67 -22.71 -34.27
N VAL A 465 -21.91 -23.64 -34.83
CA VAL A 465 -20.92 -24.44 -34.10
C VAL A 465 -19.56 -24.16 -34.73
N GLY A 466 -18.64 -23.58 -33.98
CA GLY A 466 -17.32 -23.17 -34.44
C GLY A 466 -16.21 -23.82 -33.62
N LEU A 467 -15.11 -24.19 -34.27
CA LEU A 467 -13.85 -24.54 -33.64
C LEU A 467 -12.86 -23.39 -33.90
N ASP A 468 -12.44 -22.74 -32.83
CA ASP A 468 -11.49 -21.63 -32.84
C ASP A 468 -10.09 -22.11 -32.42
N TRP A 469 -9.06 -21.51 -33.01
CA TRP A 469 -7.67 -21.72 -32.60
C TRP A 469 -6.79 -20.55 -33.04
N GLY A 470 -5.55 -20.52 -32.56
CA GLY A 470 -4.64 -19.44 -32.90
C GLY A 470 -3.19 -19.67 -32.47
N LEU A 471 -2.43 -18.57 -32.48
CA LEU A 471 -1.03 -18.56 -32.04
C LEU A 471 -0.97 -18.39 -30.52
N PRO A 472 -0.50 -19.40 -29.75
CA PRO A 472 -0.63 -19.45 -28.28
C PRO A 472 -0.05 -18.26 -27.51
N SER A 473 0.84 -17.47 -28.11
CA SER A 473 1.54 -16.35 -27.47
C SER A 473 1.26 -14.99 -28.11
N ARG A 474 0.39 -14.91 -29.14
CA ARG A 474 0.18 -13.67 -29.90
C ARG A 474 -1.27 -13.39 -30.29
N ALA A 475 -2.07 -14.42 -30.57
CA ALA A 475 -3.47 -14.29 -30.96
C ALA A 475 -4.16 -15.66 -30.80
N GLN A 476 -4.71 -15.95 -29.62
CA GLN A 476 -5.15 -17.32 -29.26
C GLN A 476 -6.41 -17.79 -30.01
N ASN A 477 -7.21 -16.86 -30.52
CA ASN A 477 -8.47 -17.14 -31.21
C ASN A 477 -8.49 -16.55 -32.63
N LEU A 478 -7.40 -16.67 -33.39
CA LEU A 478 -7.24 -15.99 -34.69
C LEU A 478 -8.08 -16.61 -35.82
N PHE A 479 -8.20 -17.94 -35.83
CA PHE A 479 -8.84 -18.69 -36.89
C PHE A 479 -10.07 -19.42 -36.36
N THR A 480 -11.09 -19.54 -37.21
CA THR A 480 -12.32 -20.27 -36.92
C THR A 480 -12.65 -21.18 -38.10
N VAL A 481 -13.06 -22.41 -37.82
CA VAL A 481 -13.81 -23.25 -38.77
C VAL A 481 -15.15 -23.54 -38.16
N GLY A 482 -16.23 -23.26 -38.87
CA GLY A 482 -17.55 -23.48 -38.31
C GLY A 482 -18.59 -23.94 -39.30
N PHE A 483 -19.68 -24.41 -38.72
CA PHE A 483 -20.90 -24.79 -39.39
C PHE A 483 -22.02 -23.87 -38.94
N LEU A 484 -22.78 -23.34 -39.89
CA LEU A 484 -23.85 -22.40 -39.67
C LEU A 484 -25.17 -22.97 -40.21
N VAL A 485 -26.24 -22.76 -39.47
CA VAL A 485 -27.62 -22.94 -39.92
C VAL A 485 -28.30 -21.57 -39.90
N HIS A 486 -28.76 -21.11 -41.05
CA HIS A 486 -29.29 -19.75 -41.22
C HIS A 486 -30.51 -19.76 -42.14
N PRO A 487 -31.35 -18.71 -42.11
CA PRO A 487 -32.44 -18.58 -43.07
C PRO A 487 -31.93 -18.45 -44.51
N ASN A 488 -32.74 -18.90 -45.46
CA ASN A 488 -32.52 -18.73 -46.90
C ASN A 488 -32.94 -17.31 -47.30
N TRP A 489 -32.19 -16.31 -46.83
CA TRP A 489 -32.45 -14.90 -47.08
C TRP A 489 -31.17 -14.20 -47.56
N PRO A 490 -31.23 -13.33 -48.57
CA PRO A 490 -32.43 -12.83 -49.25
C PRO A 490 -32.95 -13.72 -50.39
N HIS A 491 -32.22 -14.77 -50.76
CA HIS A 491 -32.59 -15.65 -51.87
C HIS A 491 -33.11 -17.00 -51.36
N PRO A 492 -34.34 -17.43 -51.74
CA PRO A 492 -34.94 -18.67 -51.26
C PRO A 492 -34.20 -19.93 -51.75
N ASP A 493 -33.40 -19.79 -52.82
CA ASP A 493 -32.59 -20.87 -53.39
C ASP A 493 -31.30 -21.16 -52.60
N ASP A 494 -30.91 -20.26 -51.68
CA ASP A 494 -29.78 -20.47 -50.77
C ASP A 494 -30.02 -21.71 -49.91
N GLN A 495 -28.98 -22.52 -49.66
CA GLN A 495 -29.08 -23.59 -48.67
C GLN A 495 -29.17 -23.01 -47.26
N ALA A 496 -29.97 -23.68 -46.41
CA ALA A 496 -30.16 -23.30 -45.00
C ALA A 496 -28.93 -23.58 -44.11
N TYR A 497 -27.83 -24.04 -44.69
CA TYR A 497 -26.60 -24.33 -43.96
C TYR A 497 -25.36 -23.93 -44.76
N SER A 498 -24.29 -23.55 -44.05
CA SER A 498 -23.00 -23.20 -44.64
C SER A 498 -21.84 -23.70 -43.77
N PHE A 499 -20.77 -24.16 -44.41
CA PHE A 499 -19.46 -24.27 -43.75
C PHE A 499 -18.73 -22.95 -43.93
N PHE A 500 -17.95 -22.50 -42.94
CA PHE A 500 -17.14 -21.31 -43.11
C PHE A 500 -15.75 -21.46 -42.51
N PHE A 501 -14.80 -20.76 -43.13
CA PHE A 501 -13.49 -20.49 -42.56
C PHE A 501 -13.42 -19.00 -42.24
N GLY A 502 -13.09 -18.67 -41.00
CA GLY A 502 -13.12 -17.32 -40.46
C GLY A 502 -11.77 -16.86 -39.91
N LEU A 503 -11.54 -15.55 -40.02
CA LEU A 503 -10.55 -14.80 -39.26
C LEU A 503 -11.30 -13.99 -38.20
N ASN A 504 -10.97 -14.23 -36.93
CA ASN A 504 -11.48 -13.43 -35.83
C ASN A 504 -10.80 -12.05 -35.85
N LEU A 505 -11.59 -10.99 -35.92
CA LEU A 505 -11.09 -9.62 -36.02
C LEU A 505 -10.43 -9.14 -34.71
N GLY A 506 -10.86 -9.65 -33.55
CA GLY A 506 -10.19 -9.40 -32.27
C GLY A 506 -8.79 -9.99 -32.25
N GLY A 507 -8.65 -11.27 -32.62
CA GLY A 507 -7.33 -11.90 -32.75
C GLY A 507 -6.45 -11.26 -33.84
N LEU A 508 -7.05 -10.77 -34.94
CA LEU A 508 -6.33 -10.04 -35.97
C LEU A 508 -5.81 -8.67 -35.47
N TYR A 509 -6.63 -7.95 -34.69
CA TYR A 509 -6.26 -6.69 -34.07
C TYR A 509 -5.09 -6.86 -33.09
N GLU A 510 -5.13 -7.90 -32.26
CA GLU A 510 -4.02 -8.29 -31.37
C GLU A 510 -2.75 -8.60 -32.16
N LEU A 511 -2.87 -9.34 -33.28
CA LEU A 511 -1.74 -9.73 -34.11
C LEU A 511 -1.01 -8.53 -34.74
N ILE A 512 -1.74 -7.47 -35.12
CA ILE A 512 -1.17 -6.26 -35.74
C ILE A 512 -0.72 -5.21 -34.71
N GLY A 513 -0.74 -5.53 -33.41
CA GLY A 513 -0.29 -4.64 -32.34
C GLY A 513 -1.30 -3.56 -31.97
N GLY A 514 -2.57 -3.74 -32.33
CA GLY A 514 -3.66 -2.88 -31.88
C GLY A 514 -3.79 -2.94 -30.36
N ARG A 515 -3.78 -1.76 -29.72
CA ARG A 515 -4.10 -1.53 -28.31
C ARG A 515 -5.29 -0.60 -28.21
#